data_AF-A0A3C0VW67-F1
#
_entry.id   AF-A0A3C0VW67-F1
#
_cell.length_a   1.000
_cell.length_b   1.000
_cell.length_c   1.000
_cell.angle_alpha   90.00
_cell.angle_beta   90.00
_cell.angle_gamma   90.00
#
_symmetry.space_group_name_H-M   'P 1'
#
loop_
_entity.id
_entity.type
_entity.pdbx_description
1 polymer ?
#
loop_
_entity_poly.entity_id
_entity_poly.type
_entity_poly.pdbx_seq_one_letter_code
_entity_poly.pdbx_strand_id
1 'polypeptide(L)'
;MDKTGDVVQPDVPGFLKMAPLAKSAPRIGLAEWLVDRDNPLTARVFVNRLWKHYFGRGLSGVLDDVGSQGEPPTHPELLDWLAVEFMESGWNIKHVVRLITTSSTYQQSSQHAERLASLDPYNRLVARQARFRLDAELVRDNALAVSGLLFQQIGGRSVKPYQPAGYWANLHFPKRTYKHDSGTAQYRRGLYTHWQRQFLHPALLAFDAPAREECTAERPRSNTPLAALVMLNDPSQVEAARALAERTLR
;
A
#
# COMPACT_ATOMS: atom_id res chain seq x y z
N MET A 1 34.39 -1.42 -16.66
CA MET A 1 34.04 -2.68 -15.99
C MET A 1 34.97 -2.81 -14.82
N ASP A 2 34.39 -2.94 -13.62
CA ASP A 2 35.13 -3.17 -12.40
C ASP A 2 35.89 -4.51 -12.51
N LYS A 3 37.18 -4.50 -12.16
CA LYS A 3 38.09 -5.67 -12.19
C LYS A 3 38.69 -5.95 -10.81
N THR A 4 38.17 -5.33 -9.76
CA THR A 4 38.82 -5.29 -8.44
C THR A 4 38.47 -6.45 -7.51
N GLY A 5 37.75 -7.48 -7.99
CA GLY A 5 37.40 -8.65 -7.17
C GLY A 5 37.13 -9.93 -7.96
N ASP A 6 37.10 -11.04 -7.23
CA ASP A 6 36.77 -12.36 -7.77
C ASP A 6 35.36 -12.38 -8.35
N VAL A 7 35.17 -13.20 -9.39
CA VAL A 7 33.85 -13.40 -10.00
C VAL A 7 32.95 -14.16 -9.03
N VAL A 8 31.99 -13.46 -8.42
CA VAL A 8 31.00 -14.04 -7.53
C VAL A 8 29.89 -14.75 -8.32
N GLN A 9 29.46 -15.91 -7.83
CA GLN A 9 28.31 -16.63 -8.37
C GLN A 9 27.03 -16.24 -7.60
N PRO A 10 25.84 -16.37 -8.22
CA PRO A 10 24.59 -16.17 -7.50
C PRO A 10 24.47 -17.15 -6.32
N ASP A 11 24.25 -16.62 -5.12
CA ASP A 11 24.01 -17.40 -3.91
C ASP A 11 23.12 -16.63 -2.92
N VAL A 12 22.68 -17.30 -1.86
CA VAL A 12 21.85 -16.73 -0.80
C VAL A 12 22.71 -16.21 0.37
N PRO A 13 22.17 -15.31 1.22
CA PRO A 13 22.91 -14.86 2.39
C PRO A 13 23.20 -16.02 3.36
N GLY A 14 24.47 -16.39 3.49
CA GLY A 14 24.89 -17.57 4.28
C GLY A 14 24.53 -17.52 5.77
N PHE A 15 24.29 -16.33 6.33
CA PHE A 15 23.87 -16.18 7.73
C PHE A 15 22.49 -16.77 8.03
N LEU A 16 21.64 -16.99 7.01
CA LEU A 16 20.33 -17.61 7.15
C LEU A 16 20.39 -19.13 7.28
N LYS A 17 21.57 -19.74 7.06
CA LYS A 17 21.82 -21.20 7.23
C LYS A 17 20.78 -22.09 6.53
N MET A 18 20.31 -21.67 5.37
CA MET A 18 19.35 -22.40 4.53
C MET A 18 20.06 -23.18 3.43
N ALA A 19 19.34 -24.08 2.76
CA ALA A 19 19.85 -24.80 1.60
C ALA A 19 20.31 -23.82 0.50
N PRO A 20 21.43 -24.12 -0.19
CA PRO A 20 21.97 -23.25 -1.23
C PRO A 20 21.07 -23.24 -2.47
N LEU A 21 21.19 -22.18 -3.26
CA LEU A 21 20.49 -22.02 -4.53
C LEU A 21 20.79 -23.16 -5.51
N ALA A 22 19.74 -23.69 -6.16
CA ALA A 22 19.90 -24.60 -7.29
C ALA A 22 20.63 -23.89 -8.45
N LYS A 23 21.82 -24.39 -8.81
CA LYS A 23 22.72 -23.76 -9.79
C LYS A 23 22.16 -23.70 -11.22
N SER A 24 21.25 -24.59 -11.58
CA SER A 24 20.69 -24.70 -12.94
C SER A 24 19.62 -23.66 -13.26
N ALA A 25 18.99 -23.05 -12.26
CA ALA A 25 17.90 -22.11 -12.44
C ALA A 25 17.87 -21.05 -11.33
N PRO A 26 18.81 -20.08 -11.33
CA PRO A 26 19.06 -19.23 -10.17
C PRO A 26 17.88 -18.31 -9.80
N ARG A 27 17.04 -17.90 -10.77
CA ARG A 27 15.88 -17.04 -10.49
C ARG A 27 14.71 -17.78 -9.84
N ILE A 28 14.40 -18.98 -10.34
CA ILE A 28 13.33 -19.80 -9.75
C ILE A 28 13.79 -20.37 -8.41
N GLY A 29 15.05 -20.81 -8.31
CA GLY A 29 15.63 -21.23 -7.04
C GLY A 29 15.60 -20.11 -6.00
N LEU A 30 15.78 -18.84 -6.40
CA LEU A 30 15.68 -17.71 -5.46
C LEU A 30 14.23 -17.49 -5.02
N ALA A 31 13.27 -17.62 -5.95
CA ALA A 31 11.86 -17.50 -5.62
C ALA A 31 11.41 -18.60 -4.66
N GLU A 32 11.81 -19.85 -4.91
CA GLU A 32 11.55 -21.01 -4.04
C GLU A 32 12.19 -20.81 -2.67
N TRP A 33 13.47 -20.39 -2.62
CA TRP A 33 14.16 -20.09 -1.37
C TRP A 33 13.52 -18.95 -0.56
N LEU A 34 13.01 -17.91 -1.23
CA LEU A 34 12.34 -16.80 -0.56
C LEU A 34 11.06 -17.23 0.16
N VAL A 35 10.32 -18.20 -0.39
CA VAL A 35 9.04 -18.67 0.15
C VAL A 35 9.14 -20.04 0.82
N ASP A 36 10.37 -20.51 1.03
CA ASP A 36 10.63 -21.77 1.71
C ASP A 36 10.12 -21.72 3.16
N ARG A 37 9.62 -22.86 3.66
CA ARG A 37 9.07 -22.96 5.01
C ARG A 37 10.12 -22.70 6.09
N ASP A 38 11.39 -22.98 5.79
CA ASP A 38 12.51 -22.72 6.68
C ASP A 38 12.97 -21.26 6.62
N ASN A 39 12.38 -20.44 5.74
CA ASN A 39 12.57 -18.99 5.69
C ASN A 39 11.40 -18.23 6.35
N PRO A 40 11.44 -17.96 7.67
CA PRO A 40 10.34 -17.29 8.36
C PRO A 40 10.23 -15.80 7.99
N LEU A 41 11.25 -15.20 7.36
CA LEU A 41 11.30 -13.76 7.15
C LEU A 41 10.22 -13.28 6.18
N THR A 42 10.03 -13.98 5.07
CA THR A 42 9.07 -13.56 4.04
C THR A 42 7.65 -13.53 4.58
N ALA A 43 7.24 -14.58 5.31
CA ALA A 43 5.93 -14.62 5.93
C ALA A 43 5.77 -13.52 7.00
N ARG A 44 6.76 -13.37 7.91
CA ARG A 44 6.76 -12.31 8.94
C ARG A 44 6.64 -10.90 8.35
N VAL A 45 7.45 -10.59 7.33
CA VAL A 45 7.42 -9.29 6.63
C VAL A 45 6.04 -9.06 6.01
N PHE A 46 5.51 -10.06 5.31
CA PHE A 46 4.23 -9.96 4.62
C PHE A 46 3.08 -9.71 5.59
N VAL A 47 2.95 -10.52 6.65
CA VAL A 47 1.84 -10.36 7.61
C VAL A 47 1.98 -9.08 8.42
N ASN A 48 3.19 -8.60 8.71
CA ASN A 48 3.40 -7.30 9.37
C ASN A 48 2.91 -6.13 8.48
N ARG A 49 3.17 -6.19 7.18
CA ARG A 49 2.67 -5.20 6.21
C ARG A 49 1.15 -5.29 6.05
N LEU A 50 0.60 -6.50 6.04
CA LEU A 50 -0.85 -6.71 6.00
C LEU A 50 -1.51 -6.14 7.26
N TRP A 51 -0.96 -6.43 8.44
CA TRP A 51 -1.39 -5.84 9.71
C TRP A 51 -1.39 -4.31 9.65
N LYS A 52 -0.32 -3.70 9.14
CA LYS A 52 -0.24 -2.25 8.95
C LYS A 52 -1.34 -1.68 8.06
N HIS A 53 -1.79 -2.39 7.03
CA HIS A 53 -2.90 -1.93 6.20
C HIS A 53 -4.22 -1.81 6.98
N TYR A 54 -4.44 -2.69 7.96
CA TYR A 54 -5.67 -2.76 8.75
C TYR A 54 -5.63 -1.92 10.03
N PHE A 55 -4.47 -1.83 10.69
CA PHE A 55 -4.30 -1.10 11.96
C PHE A 55 -3.52 0.22 11.81
N GLY A 56 -3.03 0.53 10.62
CA GLY A 56 -2.33 1.78 10.32
C GLY A 56 -0.84 1.77 10.65
N ARG A 57 -0.39 0.88 11.54
CA ARG A 57 1.01 0.62 11.92
C ARG A 57 1.24 -0.89 11.99
N GLY A 58 2.45 -1.35 11.65
CA GLY A 58 2.85 -2.75 11.83
C GLY A 58 3.05 -3.13 13.31
N LEU A 59 3.05 -4.42 13.60
CA LEU A 59 3.48 -4.97 14.90
C LEU A 59 4.95 -4.64 15.16
N SER A 60 5.79 -4.78 14.14
CA SER A 60 7.08 -4.08 14.05
C SER A 60 6.86 -2.78 13.29
N GLY A 61 7.26 -1.66 13.89
CA GLY A 61 6.97 -0.33 13.36
C GLY A 61 7.76 0.03 12.11
N VAL A 62 8.94 -0.56 11.91
CA VAL A 62 9.80 -0.30 10.75
C VAL A 62 9.50 -1.37 9.68
N LEU A 63 8.77 -0.98 8.63
CA LEU A 63 8.32 -1.94 7.59
C LEU A 63 9.40 -2.32 6.56
N ASP A 64 10.45 -1.50 6.48
CA ASP A 64 11.56 -1.65 5.54
C ASP A 64 12.71 -2.50 6.12
N ASP A 65 12.76 -2.68 7.44
CA ASP A 65 13.80 -3.43 8.13
C ASP A 65 13.21 -4.29 9.24
N VAL A 66 13.28 -5.61 9.03
CA VAL A 66 12.81 -6.62 9.99
C VAL A 66 14.00 -7.35 10.66
N GLY A 67 15.21 -6.83 10.45
CA GLY A 67 16.45 -7.29 11.03
C GLY A 67 16.88 -6.44 12.22
N SER A 68 18.19 -6.40 12.49
CA SER A 68 18.76 -5.78 13.68
C SER A 68 18.73 -4.25 13.70
N GLN A 69 18.54 -3.60 12.54
CA GLN A 69 18.35 -2.15 12.44
C GLN A 69 16.86 -1.76 12.46
N GLY A 70 15.96 -2.74 12.48
CA GLY A 70 14.52 -2.55 12.64
C GLY A 70 14.10 -2.34 14.09
N GLU A 71 12.78 -2.29 14.30
CA GLU A 71 12.16 -2.23 15.62
C GLU A 71 11.63 -3.61 16.02
N PRO A 72 11.89 -4.11 17.25
CA PRO A 72 11.30 -5.37 17.70
C PRO A 72 9.76 -5.27 17.70
N PRO A 73 9.04 -6.35 17.33
CA PRO A 73 7.58 -6.33 17.30
C PRO A 73 7.02 -6.17 18.71
N THR A 74 5.91 -5.43 18.85
CA THR A 74 5.22 -5.28 20.14
C THR A 74 4.62 -6.59 20.64
N HIS A 75 4.20 -7.47 19.71
CA HIS A 75 3.63 -8.77 19.99
C HIS A 75 4.35 -9.84 19.13
N PRO A 76 5.55 -10.31 19.54
CA PRO A 76 6.34 -11.26 18.75
C PRO A 76 5.62 -12.58 18.50
N GLU A 77 4.96 -13.14 19.52
CA GLU A 77 4.23 -14.41 19.42
C GLU A 77 3.06 -14.31 18.43
N LEU A 78 2.34 -13.18 18.43
CA LEU A 78 1.26 -12.93 17.46
C LEU A 78 1.79 -12.83 16.03
N LEU A 79 2.91 -12.11 15.84
CA LEU A 79 3.53 -11.98 14.53
C LEU A 79 3.96 -13.36 14.00
N ASP A 80 4.57 -14.17 14.85
CA ASP A 80 5.04 -15.51 14.51
C ASP A 80 3.87 -16.44 14.21
N TRP A 81 2.82 -16.40 15.03
CA TRP A 81 1.63 -17.19 14.80
C TRP A 81 0.94 -16.83 13.48
N LEU A 82 0.78 -15.54 13.17
CA LEU A 82 0.23 -15.09 11.88
C LEU A 82 1.09 -15.52 10.70
N ALA A 83 2.42 -15.49 10.84
CA ALA A 83 3.35 -15.92 9.80
C ALA A 83 3.24 -17.42 9.52
N VAL A 84 3.17 -18.25 10.57
CA VAL A 84 2.94 -19.70 10.45
C VAL A 84 1.59 -19.97 9.81
N GLU A 85 0.52 -19.35 10.29
CA GLU A 85 -0.84 -19.50 9.72
C GLU A 85 -0.87 -19.12 8.24
N PHE A 86 -0.17 -18.05 7.86
CA PHE A 86 -0.09 -17.63 6.46
C PHE A 86 0.58 -18.69 5.58
N MET A 87 1.70 -19.28 6.04
CA MET A 87 2.37 -20.36 5.31
C MET A 87 1.51 -21.64 5.25
N GLU A 88 0.89 -22.04 6.36
CA GLU A 88 0.08 -23.26 6.46
C GLU A 88 -1.23 -23.19 5.67
N SER A 89 -1.80 -21.98 5.52
CA SER A 89 -2.94 -21.74 4.64
C SER A 89 -2.59 -21.83 3.13
N GLY A 90 -1.34 -22.12 2.78
CA GLY A 90 -0.86 -22.11 1.40
C GLY A 90 -0.71 -20.70 0.83
N TRP A 91 -0.23 -19.76 1.66
CA TRP A 91 -0.05 -18.35 1.29
C TRP A 91 -1.36 -17.65 0.91
N ASN A 92 -2.47 -18.02 1.56
CA ASN A 92 -3.79 -17.48 1.26
C ASN A 92 -3.99 -16.10 1.89
N ILE A 93 -3.81 -15.05 1.09
CA ILE A 93 -3.96 -13.66 1.54
C ILE A 93 -5.37 -13.38 2.08
N LYS A 94 -6.42 -13.88 1.41
CA LYS A 94 -7.81 -13.63 1.80
C LYS A 94 -8.15 -14.28 3.14
N HIS A 95 -7.53 -15.42 3.44
CA HIS A 95 -7.67 -16.10 4.72
C HIS A 95 -7.13 -15.24 5.86
N VAL A 96 -5.88 -14.77 5.77
CA VAL A 96 -5.28 -13.91 6.80
C VAL A 96 -6.02 -12.58 6.92
N VAL A 97 -6.47 -11.99 5.81
CA VAL A 97 -7.33 -10.79 5.82
C VAL A 97 -8.60 -11.04 6.62
N ARG A 98 -9.31 -12.15 6.37
CA ARG A 98 -10.52 -12.51 7.11
C ARG A 98 -10.20 -12.69 8.59
N LEU A 99 -9.15 -13.42 8.92
CA LEU A 99 -8.71 -13.67 10.29
C LEU A 99 -8.48 -12.36 11.07
N ILE A 100 -7.79 -11.40 10.45
CA ILE A 100 -7.57 -10.07 11.01
C ILE A 100 -8.90 -9.34 11.18
N THR A 101 -9.73 -9.24 10.14
CA THR A 101 -10.94 -8.41 10.17
C THR A 101 -12.08 -8.99 11.00
N THR A 102 -12.06 -10.30 11.30
CA THR A 102 -13.00 -10.95 12.21
C THR A 102 -12.46 -11.08 13.64
N SER A 103 -11.24 -10.62 13.92
CA SER A 103 -10.69 -10.64 15.28
C SER A 103 -11.40 -9.64 16.19
N SER A 104 -11.49 -9.97 17.49
CA SER A 104 -12.02 -9.04 18.50
C SER A 104 -11.22 -7.73 18.52
N THR A 105 -9.90 -7.80 18.35
CA THR A 105 -8.99 -6.64 18.28
C THR A 105 -9.34 -5.70 17.14
N TYR A 106 -9.58 -6.20 15.91
CA TYR A 106 -9.95 -5.35 14.78
C TYR A 106 -11.33 -4.71 14.93
N GLN A 107 -12.26 -5.44 15.55
CA GLN A 107 -13.65 -5.01 15.76
C GLN A 107 -13.82 -4.06 16.96
N GLN A 108 -12.76 -3.73 17.68
CA GLN A 108 -12.81 -2.73 18.74
C GLN A 108 -13.26 -1.37 18.23
N SER A 109 -13.90 -0.60 19.11
CA SER A 109 -14.27 0.79 18.82
C SER A 109 -13.02 1.64 18.55
N SER A 110 -13.14 2.60 17.63
CA SER A 110 -12.09 3.60 17.38
C SER A 110 -12.24 4.87 18.24
N GLN A 111 -13.17 4.86 19.20
CA GLN A 111 -13.40 5.99 20.10
C GLN A 111 -12.15 6.28 20.94
N HIS A 112 -11.84 7.56 21.08
CA HIS A 112 -10.69 8.00 21.84
C HIS A 112 -11.04 8.04 23.34
N ALA A 113 -10.32 7.28 24.16
CA ALA A 113 -10.41 7.33 25.61
C ALA A 113 -9.14 7.95 26.18
N GLU A 114 -9.25 9.04 26.94
CA GLU A 114 -8.13 9.81 27.48
C GLU A 114 -7.16 8.94 28.30
N ARG A 115 -7.71 8.05 29.15
CA ARG A 115 -6.90 7.11 29.95
C ARG A 115 -6.03 6.19 29.09
N LEU A 116 -6.53 5.70 27.96
CA LEU A 116 -5.74 4.85 27.07
C LEU A 116 -4.70 5.68 26.32
N ALA A 117 -5.04 6.91 25.97
CA ALA A 117 -4.14 7.82 25.28
C ALA A 117 -2.95 8.28 26.16
N SER A 118 -3.12 8.38 27.48
CA SER A 118 -2.02 8.69 28.39
C SER A 118 -1.05 7.52 28.59
N LEU A 119 -1.52 6.28 28.49
CA LEU A 119 -0.71 5.07 28.63
C LEU A 119 0.00 4.68 27.31
N ASP A 120 -0.71 4.80 26.19
CA ASP A 120 -0.21 4.47 24.86
C ASP A 120 -0.73 5.49 23.82
N PRO A 121 -0.08 6.67 23.72
CA PRO A 121 -0.51 7.73 22.82
C PRO A 121 -0.60 7.30 21.35
N TYR A 122 0.27 6.37 20.94
CA TYR A 122 0.41 5.90 19.57
C TYR A 122 -0.39 4.62 19.27
N ASN A 123 -1.13 4.10 20.24
CA ASN A 123 -1.93 2.87 20.13
C ASN A 123 -1.11 1.66 19.63
N ARG A 124 0.16 1.56 20.05
CA ARG A 124 1.08 0.46 19.73
C ARG A 124 0.65 -0.89 20.30
N LEU A 125 -0.07 -0.87 21.43
CA LEU A 125 -0.61 -2.04 22.10
C LEU A 125 -2.01 -2.42 21.61
N VAL A 126 -2.53 -1.69 20.61
CA VAL A 126 -3.77 -2.04 19.90
C VAL A 126 -4.98 -2.13 20.84
N ALA A 127 -5.09 -1.17 21.77
CA ALA A 127 -6.18 -1.09 22.74
C ALA A 127 -7.49 -0.53 22.16
N ARG A 128 -7.45 -0.05 20.92
CA ARG A 128 -8.59 0.43 20.13
C ARG A 128 -8.30 0.28 18.64
N GLN A 129 -9.33 0.41 17.80
CA GLN A 129 -9.12 0.55 16.37
C GLN A 129 -8.53 1.93 16.02
N ALA A 130 -7.61 1.97 15.05
CA ALA A 130 -6.95 3.19 14.61
C ALA A 130 -7.78 3.94 13.57
N ARG A 131 -7.71 5.28 13.60
CA ARG A 131 -8.22 6.17 12.55
C ARG A 131 -7.05 6.82 11.85
N PHE A 132 -6.92 6.60 10.55
CA PHE A 132 -5.85 7.16 9.74
C PHE A 132 -6.37 7.49 8.34
N ARG A 133 -5.72 8.44 7.67
CA ARG A 133 -6.08 8.85 6.31
C ARG A 133 -5.87 7.68 5.34
N LEU A 134 -6.79 7.53 4.40
CA LEU A 134 -6.64 6.63 3.25
C LEU A 134 -5.44 7.03 2.39
N ASP A 135 -4.87 6.06 1.70
CA ASP A 135 -3.83 6.28 0.70
C ASP A 135 -4.44 6.95 -0.55
N ALA A 136 -3.62 7.65 -1.34
CA ALA A 136 -4.04 8.50 -2.44
C ALA A 136 -5.06 7.86 -3.41
N GLU A 137 -4.80 6.62 -3.83
CA GLU A 137 -5.67 5.87 -4.74
C GLU A 137 -7.02 5.57 -4.10
N LEU A 138 -7.01 5.25 -2.80
CA LEU A 138 -8.20 4.91 -2.03
C LEU A 138 -9.08 6.11 -1.71
N VAL A 139 -8.53 7.33 -1.61
CA VAL A 139 -9.33 8.56 -1.46
C VAL A 139 -10.26 8.73 -2.66
N ARG A 140 -9.72 8.55 -3.88
CA ARG A 140 -10.52 8.57 -5.11
C ARG A 140 -11.52 7.41 -5.14
N ASP A 141 -11.04 6.18 -4.91
CA ASP A 141 -11.89 4.99 -5.00
C ASP A 141 -13.05 5.04 -4.01
N ASN A 142 -12.83 5.59 -2.81
CA ASN A 142 -13.87 5.78 -1.82
C ASN A 142 -14.94 6.75 -2.30
N ALA A 143 -14.55 7.93 -2.82
CA ALA A 143 -15.49 8.90 -3.36
C ALA A 143 -16.34 8.33 -4.51
N LEU A 144 -15.71 7.58 -5.43
CA LEU A 144 -16.40 6.91 -6.53
C LEU A 144 -17.31 5.77 -6.04
N ALA A 145 -16.88 5.02 -5.01
CA ALA A 145 -17.66 3.91 -4.48
C ALA A 145 -18.95 4.41 -3.80
N VAL A 146 -18.84 5.40 -2.90
CA VAL A 146 -20.00 5.92 -2.16
C VAL A 146 -21.01 6.63 -3.07
N SER A 147 -20.51 7.29 -4.12
CA SER A 147 -21.34 7.95 -5.14
C SER A 147 -21.94 6.97 -6.15
N GLY A 148 -21.57 5.70 -6.14
CA GLY A 148 -22.04 4.69 -7.09
C GLY A 148 -21.45 4.82 -8.50
N LEU A 149 -20.43 5.65 -8.69
CA LEU A 149 -19.75 5.85 -9.98
C LEU A 149 -18.66 4.81 -10.24
N LEU A 150 -18.13 4.16 -9.19
CA LEU A 150 -16.96 3.28 -9.29
C LEU A 150 -17.17 2.14 -10.30
N PHE A 151 -16.35 2.12 -11.35
CA PHE A 151 -16.32 1.05 -12.32
C PHE A 151 -15.32 -0.05 -11.92
N GLN A 152 -15.83 -1.22 -11.55
CA GLN A 152 -15.08 -2.30 -10.90
C GLN A 152 -14.36 -3.28 -11.86
N GLN A 153 -14.20 -2.93 -13.14
CA GLN A 153 -13.50 -3.80 -14.09
C GLN A 153 -12.04 -4.02 -13.66
N ILE A 154 -11.65 -5.29 -13.53
CA ILE A 154 -10.28 -5.72 -13.21
C ILE A 154 -9.50 -5.95 -14.51
N GLY A 155 -8.25 -5.47 -14.57
CA GLY A 155 -7.33 -5.65 -15.70
C GLY A 155 -7.43 -4.56 -16.77
N GLY A 156 -6.83 -4.77 -17.94
CA GLY A 156 -6.87 -3.82 -19.06
C GLY A 156 -5.89 -2.64 -18.94
N ARG A 157 -5.95 -1.73 -19.93
CA ARG A 157 -5.02 -0.59 -20.04
C ARG A 157 -5.20 0.43 -18.92
N SER A 158 -4.15 1.18 -18.62
CA SER A 158 -4.22 2.35 -17.75
C SER A 158 -5.19 3.40 -18.31
N VAL A 159 -5.83 4.13 -17.41
CA VAL A 159 -6.74 5.23 -17.75
C VAL A 159 -6.19 6.58 -17.33
N LYS A 160 -6.68 7.62 -17.99
CA LYS A 160 -6.31 9.00 -17.75
C LYS A 160 -7.52 9.77 -17.20
N PRO A 161 -7.71 9.82 -15.87
CA PRO A 161 -8.76 10.64 -15.28
C PRO A 161 -8.51 12.13 -15.52
N TYR A 162 -9.46 13.01 -15.18
CA TYR A 162 -9.28 14.46 -15.31
C TYR A 162 -7.97 14.96 -14.68
N GLN A 163 -7.28 15.85 -15.40
CA GLN A 163 -6.07 16.52 -14.95
C GLN A 163 -6.16 18.00 -15.33
N PRO A 164 -5.63 18.93 -14.50
CA PRO A 164 -5.53 20.34 -14.84
C PRO A 164 -4.84 20.58 -16.19
N ALA A 165 -5.40 21.51 -16.97
CA ALA A 165 -4.80 21.92 -18.23
C ALA A 165 -3.39 22.49 -18.02
N GLY A 166 -2.47 22.18 -18.94
CA GLY A 166 -1.09 22.69 -18.89
C GLY A 166 -0.19 22.04 -17.84
N TYR A 167 -0.65 21.04 -17.07
CA TYR A 167 0.20 20.36 -16.08
C TYR A 167 1.48 19.74 -16.70
N TRP A 168 1.40 19.32 -17.96
CA TRP A 168 2.53 18.76 -18.71
C TRP A 168 3.30 19.80 -19.56
N ALA A 169 3.03 21.09 -19.43
CA ALA A 169 3.69 22.12 -20.25
C ALA A 169 5.23 22.11 -20.12
N ASN A 170 5.75 21.72 -18.95
CA ASN A 170 7.18 21.70 -18.65
C ASN A 170 7.89 20.41 -19.13
N LEU A 171 7.18 19.44 -19.71
CA LEU A 171 7.77 18.24 -20.31
C LEU A 171 8.31 18.56 -21.72
N HIS A 172 9.63 18.71 -21.84
CA HIS A 172 10.25 19.17 -23.08
C HIS A 172 10.73 18.04 -24.03
N PHE A 173 10.81 16.78 -23.57
CA PHE A 173 11.41 15.69 -24.36
C PHE A 173 10.70 14.33 -24.18
N PRO A 174 9.74 13.95 -25.05
CA PRO A 174 9.04 14.79 -26.03
C PRO A 174 7.95 15.65 -25.37
N LYS A 175 7.52 16.73 -26.04
CA LYS A 175 6.31 17.48 -25.65
C LYS A 175 5.11 16.55 -25.67
N ARG A 176 4.30 16.58 -24.61
CA ARG A 176 3.11 15.74 -24.46
C ARG A 176 1.95 16.58 -23.98
N THR A 177 0.78 16.32 -24.54
CA THR A 177 -0.48 16.90 -24.07
C THR A 177 -1.28 15.81 -23.37
N TYR A 178 -1.73 16.10 -22.15
CA TYR A 178 -2.60 15.19 -21.43
C TYR A 178 -4.00 15.22 -22.04
N LYS A 179 -4.43 14.09 -22.60
CA LYS A 179 -5.82 13.86 -23.02
C LYS A 179 -6.44 12.88 -22.03
N HIS A 180 -7.38 13.35 -21.23
CA HIS A 180 -8.14 12.49 -20.35
C HIS A 180 -9.04 11.54 -21.16
N ASP A 181 -9.34 10.37 -20.62
CA ASP A 181 -10.31 9.45 -21.21
C ASP A 181 -11.75 9.99 -21.01
N SER A 182 -12.77 9.26 -21.47
CA SER A 182 -14.18 9.61 -21.27
C SER A 182 -15.00 8.38 -20.86
N GLY A 183 -16.24 8.60 -20.43
CA GLY A 183 -17.15 7.52 -20.02
C GLY A 183 -16.64 6.76 -18.79
N THR A 184 -16.85 5.45 -18.77
CA THR A 184 -16.50 4.58 -17.63
C THR A 184 -15.00 4.59 -17.28
N ALA A 185 -14.14 4.97 -18.22
CA ALA A 185 -12.71 5.10 -17.98
C ALA A 185 -12.37 6.19 -16.94
N GLN A 186 -13.21 7.21 -16.78
CA GLN A 186 -13.05 8.24 -15.75
C GLN A 186 -13.24 7.68 -14.33
N TYR A 187 -14.05 6.64 -14.19
CA TYR A 187 -14.48 6.13 -12.89
C TYR A 187 -13.83 4.79 -12.52
N ARG A 188 -12.73 4.42 -13.19
CA ARG A 188 -11.95 3.25 -12.78
C ARG A 188 -11.22 3.52 -11.47
N ARG A 189 -10.88 2.42 -10.78
CA ARG A 189 -10.04 2.43 -9.59
C ARG A 189 -8.73 3.18 -9.85
N GLY A 190 -8.27 3.94 -8.85
CA GLY A 190 -7.01 4.68 -8.85
C GLY A 190 -5.79 3.80 -9.14
N LEU A 191 -5.90 2.50 -8.85
CA LEU A 191 -4.93 1.47 -9.26
C LEU A 191 -4.64 1.47 -10.78
N TYR A 192 -5.64 1.80 -11.61
CA TYR A 192 -5.53 1.85 -13.06
C TYR A 192 -5.17 3.23 -13.61
N THR A 193 -5.02 4.24 -12.76
CA THR A 193 -4.60 5.58 -13.18
C THR A 193 -3.22 5.53 -13.80
N HIS A 194 -3.07 6.18 -14.95
CA HIS A 194 -1.79 6.31 -15.65
C HIS A 194 -0.74 6.94 -14.73
N TRP A 195 0.38 6.24 -14.59
CA TRP A 195 1.47 6.63 -13.71
C TRP A 195 2.75 6.85 -14.52
N GLN A 196 3.24 8.09 -14.55
CA GLN A 196 4.54 8.42 -15.12
C GLN A 196 5.54 8.67 -13.98
N ARG A 197 6.72 8.02 -14.03
CA ARG A 197 7.71 8.01 -12.93
C ARG A 197 8.00 9.38 -12.34
N GLN A 198 8.27 10.37 -13.20
CA GLN A 198 8.60 11.76 -12.82
C GLN A 198 7.40 12.72 -12.79
N PHE A 199 6.24 12.32 -13.32
CA PHE A 199 5.08 13.20 -13.51
C PHE A 199 3.80 12.47 -13.08
N LEU A 200 3.72 12.23 -11.78
CA LEU A 200 2.57 11.63 -11.12
C LEU A 200 1.31 12.48 -11.36
N HIS A 201 0.14 11.84 -11.37
CA HIS A 201 -1.13 12.55 -11.38
C HIS A 201 -1.21 13.55 -10.21
N PRO A 202 -1.58 14.82 -10.41
CA PRO A 202 -1.49 15.85 -9.37
C PRO A 202 -2.35 15.53 -8.14
N ALA A 203 -3.52 14.91 -8.33
CA ALA A 203 -4.33 14.45 -7.20
C ALA A 203 -3.62 13.35 -6.38
N LEU A 204 -2.91 12.41 -7.02
CA LEU A 204 -2.15 11.38 -6.30
C LEU A 204 -0.98 12.00 -5.52
N LEU A 205 -0.28 12.96 -6.14
CA LEU A 205 0.80 13.70 -5.50
C LEU A 205 0.30 14.47 -4.25
N ALA A 206 -0.86 15.14 -4.35
CA ALA A 206 -1.44 15.89 -3.24
C ALA A 206 -1.82 15.02 -2.03
N PHE A 207 -2.05 13.72 -2.24
CA PHE A 207 -2.33 12.73 -1.18
C PHE A 207 -1.13 11.81 -0.90
N ASP A 208 0.10 12.32 -1.08
CA ASP A 208 1.36 11.65 -0.74
C ASP A 208 1.58 10.29 -1.42
N ALA A 209 1.11 10.10 -2.66
CA ALA A 209 1.49 8.89 -3.38
C ALA A 209 3.01 8.92 -3.68
N PRO A 210 3.75 7.83 -3.40
CA PRO A 210 5.20 7.82 -3.52
C PRO A 210 5.62 7.91 -4.99
N ALA A 211 6.71 8.60 -5.27
CA ALA A 211 7.30 8.52 -6.60
C ALA A 211 7.73 7.07 -6.88
N ARG A 212 7.57 6.61 -8.14
CA ARG A 212 8.07 5.27 -8.54
C ARG A 212 9.57 5.30 -8.87
N GLU A 213 10.30 6.16 -8.17
CA GLU A 213 11.73 6.32 -8.34
C GLU A 213 12.52 5.38 -7.45
N GLU A 214 11.95 5.07 -6.28
CA GLU A 214 12.52 4.22 -5.24
C GLU A 214 11.45 3.28 -4.68
N CYS A 215 11.87 2.28 -3.92
CA CYS A 215 10.95 1.43 -3.17
C CYS A 215 10.39 2.23 -1.99
N THR A 216 9.11 2.02 -1.64
CA THR A 216 8.49 2.67 -0.49
C THR A 216 7.62 1.65 0.25
N ALA A 217 8.11 1.07 1.35
CA ALA A 217 7.22 0.22 2.17
C ALA A 217 6.32 1.07 3.08
N GLU A 218 6.84 2.13 3.68
CA GLU A 218 6.05 3.07 4.46
C GLU A 218 5.74 4.34 3.66
N ARG A 219 4.46 4.50 3.29
CA ARG A 219 3.99 5.70 2.59
C ARG A 219 3.80 6.85 3.61
N PRO A 220 4.32 8.06 3.32
CA PRO A 220 4.08 9.22 4.17
C PRO A 220 2.59 9.56 4.20
N ARG A 221 2.14 10.11 5.32
CA ARG A 221 0.76 10.57 5.52
C ARG A 221 0.77 11.98 6.06
N SER A 222 0.44 12.94 5.21
CA SER A 222 0.32 14.35 5.57
C SER A 222 -1.14 14.81 5.50
N ASN A 223 -1.46 15.94 6.13
CA ASN A 223 -2.74 16.61 5.91
C ASN A 223 -2.43 18.04 5.50
N THR A 224 -2.49 18.30 4.19
CA THR A 224 -2.07 19.58 3.61
C THR A 224 -3.28 20.37 3.12
N PRO A 225 -3.20 21.71 3.09
CA PRO A 225 -4.23 22.52 2.45
C PRO A 225 -4.46 22.14 0.98
N LEU A 226 -3.42 21.68 0.27
CA LEU A 226 -3.53 21.22 -1.12
C LEU A 226 -4.46 20.00 -1.25
N ALA A 227 -4.38 19.04 -0.32
CA ALA A 227 -5.28 17.90 -0.28
C ALA A 227 -6.76 18.33 -0.13
N ALA A 228 -7.03 19.32 0.73
CA ALA A 228 -8.36 19.89 0.89
C ALA A 228 -8.85 20.60 -0.39
N LEU A 229 -7.98 21.36 -1.06
CA LEU A 229 -8.29 22.00 -2.34
C LEU A 229 -8.56 20.98 -3.45
N VAL A 230 -7.86 19.84 -3.47
CA VAL A 230 -8.16 18.75 -4.42
C VAL A 230 -9.54 18.17 -4.14
N MET A 231 -9.92 17.93 -2.89
CA MET A 231 -11.27 17.46 -2.55
C MET A 231 -12.37 18.44 -2.99
N LEU A 232 -12.10 19.74 -2.91
CA LEU A 232 -13.06 20.78 -3.28
C LEU A 232 -13.17 21.01 -4.80
N ASN A 233 -12.06 20.89 -5.53
CA ASN A 233 -11.97 21.38 -6.90
C ASN A 233 -11.71 20.32 -7.99
N ASP A 234 -11.25 19.11 -7.64
CA ASP A 234 -11.02 18.08 -8.66
C ASP A 234 -12.35 17.68 -9.31
N PRO A 235 -12.48 17.71 -10.65
CA PRO A 235 -13.75 17.39 -11.32
C PRO A 235 -14.32 16.03 -10.93
N SER A 236 -13.46 15.04 -10.66
CA SER A 236 -13.90 13.72 -10.24
C SER A 236 -14.53 13.73 -8.85
N GLN A 237 -14.04 14.59 -7.94
CA GLN A 237 -14.60 14.74 -6.60
C GLN A 237 -15.93 15.50 -6.65
N VAL A 238 -16.02 16.55 -7.47
CA VAL A 238 -17.26 17.31 -7.68
C VAL A 238 -18.35 16.43 -8.30
N GLU A 239 -18.02 15.64 -9.32
CA GLU A 239 -18.94 14.68 -9.93
C GLU A 239 -19.41 13.62 -8.93
N ALA A 240 -18.50 13.07 -8.12
CA ALA A 240 -18.85 12.11 -7.07
C ALA A 240 -19.75 12.73 -5.99
N ALA A 241 -19.47 13.96 -5.55
CA ALA A 241 -20.31 14.67 -4.58
C ALA A 241 -21.72 14.91 -5.11
N ARG A 242 -21.85 15.34 -6.38
CA ARG A 242 -23.16 15.52 -7.03
C ARG A 242 -23.93 14.19 -7.12
N ALA A 243 -23.28 13.13 -7.60
CA ALA A 243 -23.92 11.81 -7.74
C ALA A 243 -24.33 11.22 -6.38
N LEU A 244 -23.54 11.44 -5.33
CA LEU A 244 -23.91 11.03 -3.96
C LEU A 244 -25.14 11.81 -3.46
N ALA A 245 -25.20 13.12 -3.69
CA ALA A 245 -26.34 13.95 -3.31
C ALA A 245 -27.61 13.49 -4.03
N GLU A 246 -27.55 13.26 -5.35
CA GLU A 246 -28.67 12.75 -6.15
C GLU A 246 -29.17 11.38 -5.65
N ARG A 247 -28.28 10.50 -5.20
CA ARG A 247 -28.64 9.18 -4.65
C ARG A 247 -29.32 9.28 -3.29
N THR A 248 -28.93 10.27 -2.47
CA THR A 248 -29.47 10.46 -1.12
C THR A 248 -30.85 11.13 -1.14
N LEU A 249 -31.11 11.95 -2.17
CA LEU A 249 -32.40 12.63 -2.35
C LEU A 249 -33.48 11.74 -2.98
N ARG A 250 -33.11 10.59 -3.54
CA ARG A 250 -34.05 9.58 -4.05
C ARG A 250 -34.48 8.63 -2.94
#